data_AF-A0A7F8Q2N3-F1
#
_entry.id   AF-A0A7F8Q2N3-F1
#
_cell.length_a   1.000
_cell.length_b   1.000
_cell.length_c   1.000
_cell.angle_alpha   90.00
_cell.angle_beta   90.00
_cell.angle_gamma   90.00
#
_symmetry.space_group_name_H-M   'P 1'
#
loop_
_entity.id
_entity.type
_entity.pdbx_description
1 polymer ?
#
loop_
_entity_poly.entity_id
_entity_poly.type
_entity_poly.pdbx_seq_one_letter_code
_entity_poly.pdbx_strand_id
1 'polypeptide(L)'
;MESMYLWDQLEEGSLGTLLSLEEQILNSTFEACDTQRTGIVAVTHVLAYLEAVTGQDPQDARLQTLACSLDPNGKGPQATVDLDTFLAVMRDWIAACQLDGGLELEEETAFKGALTSQQLPSGCPEAEEPANLESFGGEDPRPELPATADLLSSLEDLELSNRRLAGENAKLQRSVETAEEGSARLGEEISALRKQLRSTQQALQCAKAVDEELEDLKTLAKSLEEQNRSLLAQARQTEKEQQHLVAEMETLQEEVS
;
A
#
# COMPACT_ATOMS: atom_id res chain seq x y z
N MET A 1 -20.11 22.26 -16.19
CA MET A 1 -18.77 22.34 -16.78
C MET A 1 -17.93 23.20 -15.86
N GLU A 2 -17.61 22.68 -14.68
CA GLU A 2 -16.87 23.42 -13.64
C GLU A 2 -16.42 22.46 -12.52
N SER A 3 -15.86 21.31 -12.91
CA SER A 3 -15.32 20.33 -11.96
C SER A 3 -14.21 19.54 -12.62
N MET A 4 -13.25 20.24 -13.21
CA MET A 4 -12.06 19.63 -13.84
C MET A 4 -10.78 20.45 -13.64
N TYR A 5 -10.80 21.51 -12.83
CA TYR A 5 -9.67 22.44 -12.66
C TYR A 5 -9.15 22.54 -11.22
N LEU A 6 -9.33 21.49 -10.39
CA LEU A 6 -8.74 21.48 -9.04
C LEU A 6 -7.47 20.63 -8.92
N TRP A 7 -7.09 19.91 -9.99
CA TRP A 7 -5.89 19.05 -10.01
C TRP A 7 -4.67 19.74 -10.64
N ASP A 8 -4.86 20.85 -11.37
CA ASP A 8 -3.78 21.57 -12.07
C ASP A 8 -3.03 22.60 -11.21
N GLN A 9 -3.37 22.75 -9.91
CA GLN A 9 -2.69 23.72 -9.03
C GLN A 9 -1.65 23.11 -8.08
N LEU A 10 -1.38 21.81 -8.17
CA LEU A 10 -0.36 21.16 -7.33
C LEU A 10 1.00 21.00 -8.05
N GLU A 11 1.09 21.34 -9.34
CA GLU A 11 2.30 21.07 -10.14
C GLU A 11 3.31 22.22 -10.27
N GLU A 12 3.04 23.42 -9.74
CA GLU A 12 3.96 24.56 -9.90
C GLU A 12 4.54 25.04 -8.57
N GLY A 13 5.51 24.30 -8.04
CA GLY A 13 6.43 24.82 -7.02
C GLY A 13 7.04 23.74 -6.14
N SER A 14 8.25 23.31 -6.48
CA SER A 14 9.16 22.52 -5.63
C SER A 14 9.06 20.98 -5.67
N LEU A 15 9.15 20.38 -6.86
CA LEU A 15 9.60 18.97 -7.01
C LEU A 15 11.09 18.92 -7.34
N GLY A 16 11.89 19.45 -6.43
CA GLY A 16 13.35 19.48 -6.51
C GLY A 16 14.02 18.38 -5.69
N THR A 17 13.42 17.20 -5.54
CA THR A 17 14.00 15.92 -5.07
C THR A 17 12.91 14.86 -5.28
N LEU A 18 13.22 13.67 -5.77
CA LEU A 18 12.28 12.54 -5.74
C LEU A 18 11.99 12.22 -4.26
N LEU A 19 10.92 12.80 -3.71
CA LEU A 19 10.47 12.51 -2.35
C LEU A 19 10.21 11.00 -2.26
N SER A 20 10.58 10.39 -1.13
CA SER A 20 10.25 8.98 -0.92
C SER A 20 8.73 8.80 -0.91
N LEU A 21 8.23 7.60 -1.22
CA LEU A 21 6.79 7.30 -1.14
C LEU A 21 6.23 7.64 0.25
N GLU A 22 7.02 7.39 1.30
CA GLU A 22 6.69 7.73 2.68
C GLU A 22 6.52 9.26 2.86
N GLU A 23 7.46 10.05 2.35
CA GLU A 23 7.41 11.51 2.42
C GLU A 23 6.24 12.08 1.63
N GLN A 24 5.90 11.48 0.48
CA GLN A 24 4.72 11.87 -0.30
C GLN A 24 3.41 11.58 0.45
N ILE A 25 3.31 10.43 1.14
CA ILE A 25 2.15 10.09 1.96
C ILE A 25 2.02 11.03 3.15
N LEU A 26 3.13 11.35 3.83
CA LEU A 26 3.13 12.28 4.94
C LEU A 26 2.72 13.70 4.50
N ASN A 27 3.25 14.19 3.38
CA ASN A 27 2.84 15.49 2.83
C ASN A 27 1.34 15.51 2.49
N SER A 28 0.85 14.46 1.83
CA SER A 28 -0.59 14.35 1.50
C SER A 28 -1.47 14.29 2.76
N THR A 29 -0.97 13.63 3.82
CA THR A 29 -1.66 13.53 5.11
C THR A 29 -1.73 14.90 5.80
N PHE A 30 -0.64 15.66 5.78
CA PHE A 30 -0.61 17.00 6.35
C PHE A 30 -1.53 17.95 5.59
N GLU A 31 -1.52 17.92 4.25
CA GLU A 31 -2.41 18.71 3.40
C GLU A 31 -3.89 18.38 3.64
N ALA A 32 -4.23 17.11 3.86
CA ALA A 32 -5.60 16.71 4.21
C ALA A 32 -6.04 17.29 5.56
N CYS A 33 -5.10 17.52 6.48
CA CYS A 33 -5.39 18.14 7.78
C CYS A 33 -5.37 19.68 7.71
N ASP A 34 -4.58 20.29 6.83
CA ASP A 34 -4.48 21.74 6.61
C ASP A 34 -5.50 22.24 5.57
N THR A 35 -6.79 22.07 5.87
CA THR A 35 -7.88 22.50 4.97
C THR A 35 -7.87 23.98 4.62
N GLN A 36 -7.19 24.80 5.43
CA GLN A 36 -7.09 26.26 5.25
C GLN A 36 -5.78 26.71 4.58
N ARG A 37 -4.87 25.79 4.24
CA ARG A 37 -3.54 26.08 3.65
C ARG A 37 -2.75 27.11 4.46
N THR A 38 -2.81 26.99 5.77
CA THR A 38 -2.13 27.88 6.72
C THR A 38 -0.69 27.49 6.99
N GLY A 39 -0.29 26.27 6.62
CA GLY A 39 1.00 25.66 6.95
C GLY A 39 1.11 25.20 8.39
N ILE A 40 0.04 25.29 9.19
CA ILE A 40 0.01 24.96 10.61
C ILE A 40 -1.28 24.20 10.92
N VAL A 41 -1.17 23.03 11.53
CA VAL A 41 -2.31 22.16 11.83
C VAL A 41 -2.39 21.92 13.33
N ALA A 42 -3.60 21.92 13.89
CA ALA A 42 -3.79 21.52 15.28
C ALA A 42 -3.51 20.02 15.46
N VAL A 43 -2.77 19.65 16.50
CA VAL A 43 -2.40 18.25 16.77
C VAL A 43 -3.65 17.36 16.90
N THR A 44 -4.73 17.89 17.48
CA THR A 44 -6.03 17.21 17.58
C THR A 44 -6.64 16.84 16.22
N HIS A 45 -6.47 17.68 15.19
CA HIS A 45 -6.95 17.37 13.84
C HIS A 45 -6.10 16.28 13.18
N VAL A 46 -4.78 16.32 13.36
CA VAL A 46 -3.88 15.26 12.86
C VAL A 46 -4.25 13.91 13.47
N LEU A 47 -4.44 13.85 14.79
CA LEU A 47 -4.80 12.61 15.48
C LEU A 47 -6.17 12.09 15.06
N ALA A 48 -7.17 12.97 14.95
CA ALA A 48 -8.51 12.59 14.49
C ALA A 48 -8.51 12.07 13.04
N TYR A 49 -7.68 12.67 12.16
CA TYR A 49 -7.50 12.17 10.80
C TYR A 49 -6.84 10.79 10.79
N LEU A 50 -5.77 10.60 11.58
CA LEU A 50 -5.09 9.33 11.69
C LEU A 50 -6.00 8.24 12.25
N GLU A 51 -6.79 8.52 13.29
CA GLU A 51 -7.83 7.61 13.80
C GLU A 51 -8.80 7.20 12.69
N ALA A 52 -9.33 8.15 11.94
CA ALA A 52 -10.29 7.87 10.87
C ALA A 52 -9.72 7.01 9.73
N VAL A 53 -8.43 7.19 9.40
CA VAL A 53 -7.79 6.50 8.28
C VAL A 53 -7.16 5.16 8.69
N THR A 54 -6.70 5.03 9.93
CA THR A 54 -6.01 3.83 10.42
C THR A 54 -6.89 2.93 11.29
N GLY A 55 -8.05 3.42 11.75
CA GLY A 55 -8.96 2.70 12.64
C GLY A 55 -8.37 2.45 14.04
N GLN A 56 -7.32 3.17 14.43
CA GLN A 56 -6.69 3.08 15.74
C GLN A 56 -7.54 3.76 16.80
N ASP A 57 -7.65 3.17 18.00
CA ASP A 57 -8.43 3.77 19.09
C ASP A 57 -7.71 5.02 19.65
N PRO A 58 -8.44 6.09 20.03
CA PRO A 58 -7.86 7.26 20.70
C PRO A 58 -7.04 6.94 21.95
N GLN A 59 -7.31 5.83 22.62
CA GLN A 59 -6.62 5.36 23.82
C GLN A 59 -5.43 4.44 23.49
N ASP A 60 -5.15 4.18 22.22
CA ASP A 60 -3.99 3.41 21.79
C ASP A 60 -2.70 4.10 22.28
N ALA A 61 -1.84 3.31 22.96
CA ALA A 61 -0.61 3.80 23.54
C ALA A 61 0.35 4.43 22.49
N ARG A 62 0.33 3.93 21.25
CA ARG A 62 1.15 4.44 20.14
C ARG A 62 0.64 5.79 19.65
N LEU A 63 -0.69 5.95 19.56
CA LEU A 63 -1.30 7.21 19.16
C LEU A 63 -1.13 8.28 20.25
N GLN A 64 -1.21 7.89 21.52
CA GLN A 64 -0.89 8.76 22.66
C GLN A 64 0.59 9.18 22.68
N THR A 65 1.50 8.26 22.36
CA THR A 65 2.92 8.58 22.23
C THR A 65 3.17 9.59 21.11
N LEU A 66 2.50 9.42 19.97
CA LEU A 66 2.55 10.39 18.86
C LEU A 66 2.01 11.76 19.28
N ALA A 67 0.90 11.80 20.01
CA ALA A 67 0.32 13.04 20.52
C ALA A 67 1.31 13.83 21.39
N CYS A 68 2.02 13.13 22.29
CA CYS A 68 3.07 13.72 23.12
C CYS A 68 4.26 14.24 22.29
N SER A 69 4.67 13.51 21.25
CA SER A 69 5.78 13.91 20.38
C SER A 69 5.44 15.13 19.50
N LEU A 70 4.18 15.26 19.08
CA LEU A 70 3.69 16.42 18.32
C LEU A 70 3.44 17.66 19.21
N ASP A 71 3.34 17.49 20.53
CA ASP A 71 3.18 18.56 21.51
C ASP A 71 4.28 18.56 22.58
N PRO A 72 5.53 18.89 22.23
CA PRO A 72 6.65 18.90 23.18
C PRO A 72 6.49 19.96 24.28
N ASN A 73 5.58 20.93 24.09
CA ASN A 73 5.34 22.02 25.03
C ASN A 73 4.15 21.75 25.97
N GLY A 74 3.44 20.62 25.80
CA GLY A 74 2.28 20.27 26.63
C GLY A 74 1.12 21.28 26.54
N LYS A 75 0.93 21.91 25.38
CA LYS A 75 -0.17 22.86 25.11
C LYS A 75 -1.52 22.16 24.97
N GLY A 76 -1.54 20.84 24.84
CA GLY A 76 -2.72 19.99 24.78
C GLY A 76 -3.60 20.32 23.56
N PRO A 77 -4.91 20.57 23.74
CA PRO A 77 -5.84 20.80 22.62
C PRO A 77 -5.51 22.02 21.74
N GLN A 78 -4.66 22.93 22.22
CA GLN A 78 -4.19 24.11 21.48
C GLN A 78 -2.81 23.92 20.85
N ALA A 79 -2.24 22.71 20.94
CA ALA A 79 -0.99 22.39 20.28
C ALA A 79 -1.17 22.44 18.76
N THR A 80 -0.22 23.08 18.10
CA THR A 80 -0.18 23.22 16.66
C THR A 80 1.20 22.82 16.15
N VAL A 81 1.23 22.19 14.98
CA VAL A 81 2.44 21.68 14.35
C VAL A 81 2.54 22.21 12.93
N ASP A 82 3.72 22.66 12.54
CA ASP A 82 4.05 23.01 11.16
C ASP A 82 4.48 21.75 10.36
N LEU A 83 4.58 21.89 9.04
CA LEU A 83 4.91 20.77 8.15
C LEU A 83 6.25 20.11 8.49
N ASP A 84 7.30 20.90 8.73
CA ASP A 84 8.64 20.37 8.99
C ASP A 84 8.68 19.58 10.30
N THR A 85 8.07 20.14 11.35
CA THR A 85 7.94 19.46 12.65
C THR A 85 7.11 18.18 12.53
N PHE A 86 6.00 18.21 11.79
CA PHE A 86 5.16 17.04 11.56
C PHE A 86 5.94 15.93 10.85
N LEU A 87 6.67 16.26 9.78
CA LEU A 87 7.45 15.28 9.01
C LEU A 87 8.55 14.64 9.86
N ALA A 88 9.26 15.43 10.67
CA ALA A 88 10.31 14.92 11.55
C ALA A 88 9.73 13.95 12.59
N VAL A 89 8.68 14.37 13.30
CA VAL A 89 8.04 13.56 14.35
C VAL A 89 7.43 12.28 13.78
N MET A 90 6.75 12.36 12.63
CA MET A 90 6.13 11.19 12.01
C MET A 90 7.17 10.16 11.54
N ARG A 91 8.31 10.59 10.98
CA ARG A 91 9.39 9.67 10.59
C ARG A 91 9.98 8.95 11.80
N ASP A 92 10.26 9.68 12.87
CA ASP A 92 10.79 9.11 14.11
C ASP A 92 9.78 8.14 14.74
N TRP A 93 8.50 8.50 14.72
CA TRP A 93 7.43 7.64 15.23
C TRP A 93 7.26 6.36 14.41
N ILE A 94 7.25 6.47 13.07
CA ILE A 94 7.19 5.31 12.17
C ILE A 94 8.40 4.39 12.40
N ALA A 95 9.60 4.94 12.57
CA ALA A 95 10.80 4.16 12.88
C ALA A 95 10.68 3.44 14.24
N ALA A 96 10.12 4.12 15.25
CA ALA A 96 9.85 3.51 16.56
C ALA A 96 8.81 2.37 16.46
N CYS A 97 7.75 2.54 15.67
CA CYS A 97 6.76 1.49 15.44
C CYS A 97 7.35 0.25 14.77
N GLN A 98 8.32 0.42 13.87
CA GLN A 98 9.02 -0.71 13.22
C GLN A 98 9.90 -1.50 14.19
N LEU A 99 10.47 -0.83 15.20
CA LEU A 99 11.27 -1.47 16.25
C LEU A 99 10.40 -2.24 17.26
N ASP A 100 9.22 -1.68 17.60
CA ASP A 100 8.28 -2.30 18.55
C ASP A 100 7.52 -3.49 17.93
N GLY A 101 7.23 -3.44 16.62
CA GLY A 101 6.60 -4.53 15.86
C GLY A 101 7.52 -5.74 15.58
N GLY A 102 8.80 -5.70 15.95
CA GLY A 102 9.76 -6.78 15.74
C GLY A 102 9.62 -7.97 16.71
N LEU A 103 8.75 -7.88 17.72
CA LEU A 103 8.54 -8.93 18.72
C LEU A 103 7.22 -9.72 18.58
N GLU A 104 6.34 -9.34 17.65
CA GLU A 104 5.05 -10.05 17.44
C GLU A 104 4.95 -10.75 16.07
N LEU A 105 6.03 -10.78 15.27
CA LEU A 105 6.07 -11.44 13.95
C LEU A 105 7.17 -12.51 13.86
N GLU A 106 7.31 -13.34 14.91
CA GLU A 106 8.04 -14.62 14.86
C GLU A 106 7.08 -15.78 15.18
N GLU A 107 5.99 -15.91 14.43
CA GLU A 107 5.24 -17.17 14.41
C GLU A 107 4.67 -17.50 13.02
N GLU A 108 5.46 -17.37 11.95
CA GLU A 108 5.12 -17.99 10.65
C GLU A 108 6.32 -18.50 9.83
N THR A 109 7.47 -18.79 10.46
CA THR A 109 8.59 -19.46 9.77
C THR A 109 9.28 -20.53 10.60
N ALA A 110 8.54 -21.54 11.08
CA ALA A 110 9.16 -22.77 11.59
C ALA A 110 8.22 -23.99 11.59
N PHE A 111 7.51 -24.29 10.49
CA PHE A 111 6.94 -25.62 10.32
C PHE A 111 7.19 -26.17 8.92
N LYS A 112 8.46 -26.47 8.63
CA LYS A 112 8.82 -27.38 7.54
C LYS A 112 10.09 -28.14 7.85
N GLY A 113 9.92 -29.40 8.23
CA GLY A 113 10.93 -30.44 7.99
C GLY A 113 11.58 -31.05 9.23
N ALA A 114 10.84 -31.90 9.95
CA ALA A 114 11.44 -32.98 10.73
C ALA A 114 10.48 -34.19 10.73
N LEU A 115 10.42 -34.91 9.60
CA LEU A 115 9.95 -36.29 9.58
C LEU A 115 11.06 -37.17 10.16
N THR A 116 10.95 -37.54 11.43
CA THR A 116 11.74 -38.63 12.00
C THR A 116 10.82 -39.73 12.48
N SER A 117 10.72 -40.79 11.66
CA SER A 117 10.20 -42.10 12.01
C SER A 117 10.84 -42.65 13.28
N GLN A 118 10.08 -42.90 14.34
CA GLN A 118 10.41 -43.84 15.42
C GLN A 118 9.09 -44.43 15.97
N GLN A 119 8.72 -45.63 15.50
CA GLN A 119 8.74 -46.89 16.24
C GLN A 119 7.46 -47.22 17.02
N LEU A 120 6.63 -48.05 16.39
CA LEU A 120 5.74 -48.99 17.08
C LEU A 120 6.57 -50.02 17.87
N PRO A 121 6.10 -50.40 19.06
CA PRO A 121 5.90 -51.82 19.32
C PRO A 121 4.56 -52.07 20.03
N SER A 122 3.58 -52.60 19.29
CA SER A 122 2.41 -53.25 19.88
C SER A 122 2.77 -54.73 20.09
N GLY A 123 3.03 -55.07 21.36
CA GLY A 123 3.08 -56.44 21.85
C GLY A 123 1.88 -56.70 22.75
N CYS A 124 1.08 -57.71 22.41
CA CYS A 124 0.31 -58.50 23.39
C CYS A 124 1.29 -59.49 24.08
N PRO A 125 1.03 -60.08 25.27
CA PRO A 125 -0.26 -60.62 25.73
C PRO A 125 -0.52 -60.55 27.28
N GLU A 126 -1.48 -61.37 27.75
CA GLU A 126 -1.85 -61.78 29.14
C GLU A 126 -3.01 -60.98 29.77
N ALA A 127 -4.22 -61.51 29.97
CA ALA A 127 -4.69 -62.69 30.73
C ALA A 127 -4.75 -62.46 32.26
N GLU A 128 -5.98 -62.56 32.80
CA GLU A 128 -6.39 -62.76 34.21
C GLU A 128 -6.25 -61.50 35.12
N GLU A 129 -7.19 -61.06 35.96
CA GLU A 129 -8.33 -61.65 36.69
C GLU A 129 -9.46 -60.61 36.92
N PRO A 130 -10.71 -61.03 37.23
CA PRO A 130 -11.76 -60.13 37.72
C PRO A 130 -11.60 -59.91 39.23
N ALA A 131 -11.17 -58.72 39.63
CA ALA A 131 -11.18 -58.33 41.04
C ALA A 131 -12.64 -58.10 41.50
N ASN A 132 -13.16 -59.07 42.24
CA ASN A 132 -14.25 -58.88 43.19
C ASN A 132 -13.91 -57.71 44.12
N LEU A 133 -14.75 -56.68 44.13
CA LEU A 133 -14.87 -55.78 45.28
C LEU A 133 -16.32 -55.83 45.76
N GLU A 134 -16.56 -56.70 46.73
CA GLU A 134 -17.78 -56.72 47.51
C GLU A 134 -17.90 -55.44 48.35
N SER A 135 -19.03 -54.75 48.16
CA SER A 135 -19.95 -54.35 49.22
C SER A 135 -19.34 -53.80 50.52
N PHE A 136 -19.44 -52.49 50.71
CA PHE A 136 -19.82 -51.92 52.01
C PHE A 136 -20.58 -50.59 51.81
N GLY A 137 -21.81 -50.52 52.30
CA GLY A 137 -22.57 -49.28 52.36
C GLY A 137 -24.07 -49.49 52.22
N GLY A 138 -24.70 -50.11 53.22
CA GLY A 138 -26.15 -50.12 53.32
C GLY A 138 -26.66 -48.72 53.64
N GLU A 139 -27.17 -48.02 52.63
CA GLU A 139 -28.12 -46.95 52.78
C GLU A 139 -29.37 -47.28 51.94
N ASP A 140 -30.51 -47.22 52.61
CA ASP A 140 -31.90 -47.35 52.18
C ASP A 140 -32.16 -47.27 50.65
N PRO A 141 -32.79 -48.28 50.00
CA PRO A 141 -33.24 -48.16 48.62
C PRO A 141 -34.52 -47.31 48.57
N ARG A 142 -34.40 -46.02 48.87
CA ARG A 142 -35.41 -45.06 48.39
C ARG A 142 -35.30 -45.03 46.88
N PRO A 143 -36.41 -45.06 46.13
CA PRO A 143 -36.37 -45.03 44.68
C PRO A 143 -35.85 -43.66 44.21
N GLU A 144 -34.54 -43.51 44.06
CA GLU A 144 -33.89 -42.37 43.39
C GLU A 144 -34.09 -42.39 41.85
N LEU A 145 -34.90 -43.34 41.37
CA LEU A 145 -35.33 -43.52 39.98
C LEU A 145 -35.80 -42.22 39.29
N PRO A 146 -36.49 -41.26 39.94
CA PRO A 146 -36.86 -40.00 39.29
C PRO A 146 -35.65 -39.09 39.02
N ALA A 147 -34.74 -38.94 39.98
CA ALA A 147 -33.58 -38.07 39.84
C ALA A 147 -32.56 -38.61 38.82
N THR A 148 -32.42 -39.93 38.74
CA THR A 148 -31.58 -40.58 37.73
C THR A 148 -32.20 -40.50 36.33
N ALA A 149 -33.53 -40.61 36.22
CA ALA A 149 -34.24 -40.43 34.95
C ALA A 149 -34.14 -38.98 34.44
N ASP A 150 -34.27 -37.98 35.32
CA ASP A 150 -34.11 -36.56 34.96
C ASP A 150 -32.68 -36.26 34.46
N LEU A 151 -31.66 -36.84 35.11
CA LEU A 151 -30.27 -36.74 34.67
C LEU A 151 -30.05 -37.39 33.30
N LEU A 152 -30.61 -38.58 33.07
CA LEU A 152 -30.53 -39.26 31.77
C LEU A 152 -31.23 -38.46 30.66
N SER A 153 -32.38 -37.85 30.94
CA SER A 153 -33.06 -36.95 30.00
C SER A 153 -32.21 -35.72 29.68
N SER A 154 -31.59 -35.11 30.70
CA SER A 154 -30.70 -33.95 30.50
C SER A 154 -29.45 -34.30 29.70
N LEU A 155 -28.94 -35.53 29.85
CA LEU A 155 -27.83 -36.06 29.07
C LEU A 155 -28.22 -36.22 27.59
N GLU A 156 -29.39 -36.79 27.32
CA GLU A 156 -29.90 -36.96 25.94
C GLU A 156 -30.10 -35.61 25.24
N ASP A 157 -30.66 -34.62 25.94
CA ASP A 157 -30.81 -33.26 25.43
C ASP A 157 -29.44 -32.62 25.11
N LEU A 158 -28.45 -32.83 25.98
CA LEU A 158 -27.10 -32.34 25.78
C LEU A 158 -26.41 -33.00 24.58
N GLU A 159 -26.56 -34.32 24.42
CA GLU A 159 -26.05 -35.06 23.27
C GLU A 159 -26.67 -34.57 21.95
N LEU A 160 -27.98 -34.34 21.94
CA LEU A 160 -28.68 -33.79 20.78
C LEU A 160 -28.19 -32.37 20.45
N SER A 161 -28.05 -31.52 21.47
CA SER A 161 -27.50 -30.17 21.32
C SER A 161 -26.08 -30.19 20.77
N ASN A 162 -25.23 -31.09 21.28
CA ASN A 162 -23.86 -31.26 20.83
C ASN A 162 -23.79 -31.68 19.35
N ARG A 163 -24.62 -32.65 18.92
CA ARG A 163 -24.71 -33.03 17.49
C ARG A 163 -25.16 -31.88 16.61
N ARG A 164 -26.12 -31.06 17.07
CA ARG A 164 -26.57 -29.86 16.33
C ARG A 164 -25.42 -28.86 16.18
N LEU A 165 -24.72 -28.54 17.27
CA LEU A 165 -23.57 -27.64 17.26
C LEU A 165 -22.45 -28.16 16.34
N ALA A 166 -22.19 -29.46 16.34
CA ALA A 166 -21.22 -30.06 15.42
C ALA A 166 -21.62 -29.86 13.94
N GLY A 167 -22.91 -29.99 13.62
CA GLY A 167 -23.44 -29.72 12.28
C GLY A 167 -23.33 -28.24 11.88
N GLU A 168 -23.61 -27.32 12.81
CA GLU A 168 -23.45 -25.88 12.60
C GLU A 168 -21.98 -25.49 12.42
N ASN A 169 -21.07 -26.03 13.24
CA ASN A 169 -19.63 -25.84 13.09
C ASN A 169 -19.12 -26.32 11.72
N ALA A 170 -19.55 -27.51 11.27
CA ALA A 170 -19.18 -28.00 9.94
C ALA A 170 -19.72 -27.12 8.80
N LYS A 171 -20.87 -26.46 8.99
CA LYS A 171 -21.43 -25.50 8.03
C LYS A 171 -20.65 -24.18 8.03
N LEU A 172 -20.32 -23.67 9.21
CA LEU A 172 -19.50 -22.47 9.36
C LEU A 172 -18.11 -22.68 8.75
N GLN A 173 -17.48 -23.82 9.01
CA GLN A 173 -16.16 -24.15 8.48
C GLN A 173 -16.14 -24.13 6.94
N ARG A 174 -17.12 -24.77 6.27
CA ARG A 174 -17.26 -24.67 4.81
C ARG A 174 -17.48 -23.23 4.31
N SER A 175 -18.21 -22.42 5.06
CA SER A 175 -18.42 -21.01 4.72
C SER A 175 -17.14 -20.20 4.83
N VAL A 176 -16.30 -20.48 5.84
CA VAL A 176 -14.99 -19.87 6.03
C VAL A 176 -14.06 -20.27 4.88
N GLU A 177 -13.95 -21.57 4.59
CA GLU A 177 -13.13 -22.09 3.47
C GLU A 177 -13.52 -21.43 2.14
N THR A 178 -14.82 -21.31 1.86
CA THR A 178 -15.31 -20.64 0.62
C THR A 178 -14.94 -19.15 0.59
N ALA A 179 -15.01 -18.47 1.74
CA ALA A 179 -14.64 -17.05 1.84
C ALA A 179 -13.13 -16.84 1.68
N GLU A 180 -12.31 -17.72 2.26
CA GLU A 180 -10.85 -17.72 2.13
C GLU A 180 -10.42 -17.94 0.68
N GLU A 181 -11.03 -18.91 -0.02
CA GLU A 181 -10.81 -19.13 -1.45
C GLU A 181 -11.18 -17.88 -2.28
N GLY A 182 -12.29 -17.23 -1.95
CA GLY A 182 -12.70 -15.98 -2.59
C GLY A 182 -11.71 -14.85 -2.36
N SER A 183 -11.23 -14.70 -1.11
CA SER A 183 -10.23 -13.70 -0.73
C SER A 183 -8.90 -13.93 -1.46
N ALA A 184 -8.45 -15.18 -1.56
CA ALA A 184 -7.24 -15.54 -2.29
C ALA A 184 -7.34 -15.15 -3.78
N ARG A 185 -8.47 -15.47 -4.44
CA ARG A 185 -8.72 -15.09 -5.85
C ARG A 185 -8.72 -13.58 -6.06
N LEU A 186 -9.39 -12.83 -5.20
CA LEU A 186 -9.38 -11.36 -5.27
C LEU A 186 -7.97 -10.80 -5.05
N GLY A 187 -7.18 -11.39 -4.14
CA GLY A 187 -5.78 -11.05 -3.94
C GLY A 187 -4.93 -11.22 -5.21
N GLU A 188 -5.12 -12.33 -5.93
CA GLU A 188 -4.47 -12.59 -7.21
C GLU A 188 -4.86 -11.54 -8.26
N GLU A 189 -6.15 -11.24 -8.41
CA GLU A 189 -6.65 -10.23 -9.34
C GLU A 189 -6.09 -8.83 -9.05
N ILE A 190 -6.08 -8.42 -7.77
CA ILE A 190 -5.48 -7.14 -7.33
C ILE A 190 -3.99 -7.09 -7.71
N SER A 191 -3.25 -8.18 -7.51
CA SER A 191 -1.83 -8.26 -7.87
C SER A 191 -1.61 -8.13 -9.38
N ALA A 192 -2.47 -8.77 -10.19
CA ALA A 192 -2.42 -8.71 -11.65
C ALA A 192 -2.74 -7.31 -12.16
N LEU A 193 -3.80 -6.69 -11.64
CA LEU A 193 -4.19 -5.31 -11.98
C LEU A 193 -3.09 -4.30 -11.62
N ARG A 194 -2.47 -4.44 -10.44
CA ARG A 194 -1.33 -3.59 -10.05
C ARG A 194 -0.14 -3.75 -11.01
N LYS A 195 0.15 -4.97 -11.46
CA LYS A 195 1.21 -5.21 -12.45
C LYS A 195 0.87 -4.58 -13.80
N GLN A 196 -0.38 -4.69 -14.25
CA GLN A 196 -0.84 -4.06 -15.48
C GLN A 196 -0.77 -2.55 -15.40
N LEU A 197 -1.21 -1.94 -14.30
CA LEU A 197 -1.11 -0.51 -14.07
C LEU A 197 0.33 -0.01 -14.20
N ARG A 198 1.28 -0.65 -13.50
CA ARG A 198 2.70 -0.29 -13.60
C ARG A 198 3.24 -0.40 -15.04
N SER A 199 2.87 -1.47 -15.74
CA SER A 199 3.28 -1.64 -17.15
C SER A 199 2.72 -0.55 -18.05
N THR A 200 1.45 -0.14 -17.86
CA THR A 200 0.84 0.95 -18.63
C THR A 200 1.46 2.31 -18.31
N GLN A 201 1.79 2.56 -17.04
CA GLN A 201 2.48 3.78 -16.61
C GLN A 201 3.88 3.87 -17.23
N GLN A 202 4.63 2.76 -17.26
CA GLN A 202 5.94 2.71 -17.91
C GLN A 202 5.82 2.98 -19.42
N ALA A 203 4.87 2.33 -20.10
CA ALA A 203 4.64 2.57 -21.52
C ALA A 203 4.26 4.03 -21.81
N LEU A 204 3.47 4.66 -20.94
CA LEU A 204 3.11 6.08 -21.03
C LEU A 204 4.34 6.98 -20.87
N GLN A 205 5.22 6.71 -19.90
CA GLN A 205 6.47 7.46 -19.73
C GLN A 205 7.38 7.34 -20.96
N CYS A 206 7.50 6.13 -21.54
CA CYS A 206 8.24 5.94 -22.79
C CYS A 206 7.63 6.74 -23.95
N ALA A 207 6.29 6.76 -24.07
CA ALA A 207 5.61 7.54 -25.10
C ALA A 207 5.84 9.05 -24.94
N LYS A 208 5.83 9.57 -23.70
CA LYS A 208 6.15 10.99 -23.42
C LYS A 208 7.57 11.36 -23.84
N ALA A 209 8.55 10.53 -23.48
CA ALA A 209 9.94 10.77 -23.88
C ALA A 209 10.12 10.79 -25.41
N VAL A 210 9.44 9.89 -26.13
CA VAL A 210 9.46 9.89 -27.61
C VAL A 210 8.76 11.12 -28.21
N ASP A 211 7.71 11.63 -27.56
CA ASP A 211 7.04 12.86 -27.98
C ASP A 211 7.94 14.09 -27.80
N GLU A 212 8.68 14.16 -26.70
CA GLU A 212 9.70 15.20 -26.46
C GLU A 212 10.81 15.16 -27.53
N GLU A 213 11.36 13.98 -27.83
CA GLU A 213 12.35 13.81 -28.91
C GLU A 213 11.80 14.23 -30.28
N LEU A 214 10.50 13.98 -30.53
CA LEU A 214 9.85 14.40 -31.78
C LEU A 214 9.74 15.92 -31.88
N GLU A 215 9.40 16.60 -30.80
CA GLU A 215 9.37 18.06 -30.76
C GLU A 215 10.77 18.65 -30.97
N ASP A 216 11.81 18.10 -30.35
CA ASP A 216 13.19 18.50 -30.57
C ASP A 216 13.60 18.35 -32.05
N LEU A 217 13.28 17.20 -32.66
CA LEU A 217 13.53 16.98 -34.08
C LEU A 217 12.76 17.95 -34.99
N LYS A 218 11.52 18.31 -34.64
CA LYS A 218 10.74 19.33 -35.38
C LYS A 218 11.40 20.70 -35.28
N THR A 219 11.89 21.10 -34.10
CA THR A 219 12.60 22.38 -33.96
C THR A 219 13.89 22.41 -34.78
N LEU A 220 14.66 21.32 -34.75
CA LEU A 220 15.88 21.17 -35.54
C LEU A 220 15.59 21.23 -37.05
N ALA A 221 14.54 20.54 -37.50
CA ALA A 221 14.12 20.58 -38.90
C ALA A 221 13.77 22.00 -39.36
N LYS A 222 12.99 22.75 -38.57
CA LYS A 222 12.66 24.16 -38.87
C LYS A 222 13.92 25.03 -38.95
N SER A 223 14.88 24.84 -38.04
CA SER A 223 16.15 25.59 -38.04
C SER A 223 16.97 25.29 -39.30
N LEU A 224 17.09 24.01 -39.69
CA LEU A 224 17.79 23.60 -40.89
C LEU A 224 17.11 24.11 -42.17
N GLU A 225 15.79 24.11 -42.22
CA GLU A 225 15.05 24.71 -43.33
C GLU A 225 15.34 26.21 -43.47
N GLU A 226 15.37 26.95 -42.35
CA GLU A 226 15.66 28.37 -42.36
C GLU A 226 17.11 28.67 -42.79
N GLN A 227 18.06 27.89 -42.28
CA GLN A 227 19.46 27.96 -42.73
C GLN A 227 19.59 27.70 -44.24
N ASN A 228 18.86 26.71 -44.76
CA ASN A 228 18.86 26.40 -46.19
C ASN A 228 18.27 27.55 -47.03
N ARG A 229 17.15 28.14 -46.58
CA ARG A 229 16.58 29.35 -47.23
C ARG A 229 17.57 30.50 -47.25
N SER A 230 18.28 30.74 -46.14
CA SER A 230 19.32 31.78 -46.04
C SER A 230 20.49 31.52 -47.01
N LEU A 231 21.02 30.30 -47.03
CA LEU A 231 22.09 29.91 -47.94
C LEU A 231 21.68 30.05 -49.41
N LEU A 232 20.45 29.66 -49.77
CA LEU A 232 19.91 29.86 -51.12
C LEU A 232 19.79 31.34 -51.49
N ALA A 233 19.39 32.20 -50.56
CA ALA A 233 19.34 33.64 -50.79
C ALA A 233 20.75 34.22 -50.98
N GLN A 234 21.71 33.79 -50.16
CA GLN A 234 23.12 34.18 -50.29
C GLN A 234 23.71 33.75 -51.63
N ALA A 235 23.49 32.49 -52.04
CA ALA A 235 23.98 31.97 -53.32
C ALA A 235 23.46 32.79 -54.51
N ARG A 236 22.16 33.15 -54.49
CA ARG A 236 21.55 34.03 -55.51
C ARG A 236 22.15 35.43 -55.50
N GLN A 237 22.45 35.97 -54.33
CA GLN A 237 23.07 37.29 -54.22
C GLN A 237 24.49 37.28 -54.78
N THR A 238 25.30 36.28 -54.41
CA THR A 238 26.66 36.13 -54.93
C THR A 238 26.68 35.87 -56.44
N GLU A 239 25.68 35.15 -56.97
CA GLU A 239 25.54 34.95 -58.42
C GLU A 239 25.27 36.27 -59.14
N LYS A 240 24.39 37.14 -58.60
CA LYS A 240 24.14 38.48 -59.16
C LYS A 240 25.39 39.37 -59.13
N GLU A 241 26.12 39.36 -58.01
CA GLU A 241 27.38 40.10 -57.88
C GLU A 241 28.43 39.60 -58.88
N GLN A 242 28.54 38.28 -59.06
CA GLN A 242 29.41 37.69 -60.07
C GLN A 242 29.04 38.14 -61.49
N GLN A 243 27.74 38.10 -61.85
CA GLN A 243 27.26 38.56 -63.16
C GLN A 243 27.57 40.04 -63.39
N HIS A 244 27.39 40.89 -62.36
CA HIS A 244 27.72 42.31 -62.43
C HIS A 244 29.21 42.55 -62.69
N LEU A 245 30.08 41.90 -61.91
CA LEU A 245 31.53 42.04 -62.06
C LEU A 245 32.02 41.54 -63.43
N VAL A 246 31.44 40.47 -63.96
CA VAL A 246 31.74 39.97 -65.32
C VAL A 246 31.37 41.02 -66.36
N ALA A 247 30.18 41.62 -66.28
CA ALA A 247 29.76 42.66 -67.21
C ALA A 247 30.67 43.91 -67.14
N GLU A 248 31.05 44.35 -65.94
CA GLU A 248 32.02 45.45 -65.80
C GLU A 248 33.36 45.11 -66.45
N MET A 249 33.86 43.88 -66.25
CA MET A 249 35.11 43.44 -66.85
C MET A 249 35.04 43.42 -68.39
N GLU A 250 33.92 42.98 -68.96
CA GLU A 250 33.67 43.02 -70.41
C GLU A 250 33.68 44.46 -70.93
N THR A 251 32.97 45.39 -70.27
CA THR A 251 32.95 46.81 -70.68
C THR A 251 34.34 47.46 -70.61
N LEU A 252 35.11 47.21 -69.55
CA LEU A 252 36.47 47.72 -69.43
C LEU A 252 37.41 47.12 -70.50
N GLN A 253 37.19 45.86 -70.89
CA GLN A 253 37.97 45.22 -71.95
C GLN A 253 37.66 45.79 -73.34
N GLU A 254 36.41 46.20 -73.58
CA GLU A 254 36.01 46.93 -74.80
C GLU A 254 36.65 48.33 -74.86
N GLU A 255 36.74 49.05 -73.73
CA GLU A 255 37.34 50.40 -73.70
C GLU A 255 38.85 50.42 -73.97
N VAL A 256 39.54 49.31 -73.71
CA VAL A 256 41.01 49.18 -73.85
C VAL A 256 41.42 48.56 -75.20
N SER A 257 40.47 48.03 -75.97
CA SER A 257 40.68 47.40 -77.29
C SER A 257 40.55 48.40 -78.45
#